data_AF-A0A2P2CFR8-F1
#
_entry.id   AF-A0A2P2CFR8-F1
#
_cell.length_a   1.000
_cell.length_b   1.000
_cell.length_c   1.000
_cell.angle_alpha   90.00
_cell.angle_beta   90.00
_cell.angle_gamma   90.00
#
_symmetry.space_group_name_H-M   'P 1'
#
loop_
_entity.id
_entity.type
_entity.pdbx_description
1 polymer ?
#
loop_
_entity_poly.entity_id
_entity_poly.type
_entity_poly.pdbx_seq_one_letter_code
_entity_poly.pdbx_strand_id
1 'polypeptide(L)'
;MIPEAEVSQWLHSATASVEVPVVPVNEITRAGRQRRRRSQWTLGVGAVLATAAVVLPFALRSTSATDSPAPTASPPASAGTCVAKVPAAVLPSWATAGFTDPHPRIPYVLGDRGDIVAILFAQPLYSPPSDDHSNKILWVSRDAVDLGQTLTITARLVGGDDTSIGDVTREVSGGPGPSIIDLPAPGCWQLTLTWGTHTDTLALGYLPG
;
A
#
# COMPACT_ATOMS: atom_id res chain seq x y z
N MET A 1 46.17 4.54 -15.27
CA MET A 1 46.00 4.25 -16.70
C MET A 1 46.12 2.74 -16.82
N ILE A 2 44.98 2.03 -16.87
CA ILE A 2 44.94 0.56 -16.89
C ILE A 2 45.13 0.12 -18.35
N PRO A 3 46.02 -0.83 -18.65
CA PRO A 3 46.28 -1.26 -20.02
C PRO A 3 45.06 -1.99 -20.63
N GLU A 4 44.65 -1.58 -21.83
CA GLU A 4 43.50 -2.08 -22.62
C GLU A 4 43.43 -3.61 -22.75
N ALA A 5 44.57 -4.30 -22.67
CA ALA A 5 44.63 -5.76 -22.75
C ALA A 5 43.98 -6.47 -21.55
N GLU A 6 43.96 -5.83 -20.38
CA GLU A 6 43.40 -6.40 -19.15
C GLU A 6 41.86 -6.32 -19.14
N VAL A 7 41.29 -5.28 -19.75
CA VAL A 7 39.84 -5.08 -19.88
C VAL A 7 39.21 -6.12 -20.81
N SER A 8 39.93 -6.50 -21.87
CA SER A 8 39.45 -7.52 -22.82
C SER A 8 39.40 -8.92 -22.21
N GLN A 9 40.29 -9.25 -21.27
CA GLN A 9 40.31 -10.56 -20.62
C GLN A 9 39.15 -10.74 -19.62
N TRP A 10 38.71 -9.64 -18.99
CA TRP A 10 37.54 -9.64 -18.11
C TRP A 10 36.22 -9.87 -18.87
N LEU A 11 36.04 -9.24 -20.03
CA LEU A 11 34.82 -9.37 -20.83
C LEU A 11 34.58 -10.79 -21.36
N HIS A 12 35.63 -11.55 -21.65
CA HIS A 12 35.50 -12.93 -22.13
C HIS A 12 35.26 -13.96 -21.00
N SER A 13 35.52 -13.59 -19.74
CA SER A 13 35.30 -14.48 -18.58
C SER A 13 33.86 -14.43 -18.04
N ALA A 14 33.11 -13.36 -18.32
CA ALA A 14 31.78 -13.11 -17.76
C ALA A 14 30.63 -13.84 -18.48
N THR A 15 30.86 -14.44 -19.64
CA THR A 15 29.80 -15.07 -20.46
C THR A 15 29.68 -16.58 -20.30
N ALA A 16 30.53 -17.23 -19.51
CA ALA A 16 30.62 -18.69 -19.47
C ALA A 16 29.87 -19.40 -18.32
N SER A 17 29.08 -18.71 -17.48
CA SER A 17 28.40 -19.39 -16.37
C SER A 17 27.10 -18.70 -15.92
N VAL A 18 26.07 -18.73 -16.77
CA VAL A 18 24.69 -18.54 -16.32
C VAL A 18 23.84 -19.67 -16.90
N GLU A 19 23.93 -20.83 -16.27
CA GLU A 19 22.98 -21.91 -16.49
C GLU A 19 21.80 -21.70 -15.52
N VAL A 20 20.64 -21.31 -16.07
CA VAL A 20 19.41 -21.08 -15.31
C VAL A 20 18.76 -22.45 -15.05
N PRO A 21 18.60 -22.90 -13.79
CA PRO A 21 17.93 -24.17 -13.53
C PRO A 21 16.44 -24.05 -13.89
N VAL A 22 16.00 -24.84 -14.86
CA VAL A 22 14.58 -25.02 -15.18
C VAL A 22 13.96 -25.91 -14.11
N VAL A 23 13.18 -25.32 -13.21
CA VAL A 23 12.40 -26.08 -12.21
C VAL A 23 11.15 -26.65 -12.89
N PRO A 24 10.93 -27.99 -12.89
CA PRO A 24 9.78 -28.58 -13.54
C PRO A 24 8.48 -28.34 -12.73
N VAL A 25 7.41 -27.99 -13.45
CA VAL A 25 6.09 -27.52 -12.94
C VAL A 25 5.32 -28.55 -12.10
N ASN A 26 5.78 -29.78 -12.02
CA ASN A 26 5.09 -30.90 -11.38
C ASN A 26 5.26 -30.96 -9.84
N GLU A 27 6.13 -30.18 -9.21
CA GLU A 27 6.29 -30.18 -7.74
C GLU A 27 5.33 -29.24 -6.98
N ILE A 28 4.70 -28.26 -7.64
CA ILE A 28 3.83 -27.28 -6.98
C ILE A 28 2.49 -27.89 -6.51
N THR A 29 2.12 -29.08 -6.99
CA THR A 29 0.80 -29.68 -6.73
C THR A 29 0.70 -30.56 -5.48
N ARG A 30 1.81 -30.87 -4.79
CA ARG A 30 1.78 -31.76 -3.61
C ARG A 30 1.61 -31.05 -2.25
N ALA A 31 1.90 -29.75 -2.15
CA ALA A 31 1.81 -29.02 -0.87
C ALA A 31 0.37 -28.64 -0.45
N GLY A 32 -0.56 -28.52 -1.40
CA GLY A 32 -1.92 -28.03 -1.13
C GLY A 32 -2.90 -29.04 -0.52
N ARG A 33 -2.56 -30.35 -0.51
CA ARG A 33 -3.54 -31.41 -0.21
C ARG A 33 -3.55 -31.88 1.26
N GLN A 34 -2.57 -31.47 2.06
CA GLN A 34 -2.39 -31.99 3.43
C GLN A 34 -3.01 -31.11 4.54
N ARG A 35 -3.34 -29.84 4.26
CA ARG A 35 -3.85 -28.91 5.28
C ARG A 35 -5.37 -28.96 5.49
N ARG A 36 -6.12 -29.65 4.62
CA ARG A 36 -7.60 -29.69 4.64
C ARG A 36 -8.22 -30.77 5.53
N ARG A 37 -7.41 -31.54 6.27
CA ARG A 37 -7.84 -32.80 6.94
C ARG A 37 -7.94 -32.74 8.47
N ARG A 38 -7.91 -31.56 9.10
CA ARG A 38 -7.74 -31.45 10.57
C ARG A 38 -8.76 -30.60 11.36
N SER A 39 -9.89 -30.23 10.79
CA SER A 39 -10.97 -29.59 11.58
C SER A 39 -12.30 -30.30 11.34
N GLN A 40 -12.38 -31.53 11.84
CA GLN A 40 -13.64 -32.17 12.19
C GLN A 40 -13.61 -32.37 13.70
N TRP A 41 -14.15 -31.40 14.43
CA TRP A 41 -14.62 -31.61 15.78
C TRP A 41 -16.14 -31.67 15.74
N THR A 42 -16.62 -32.72 16.37
CA THR A 42 -17.95 -33.30 16.36
C THR A 42 -18.97 -32.54 17.20
N LEU A 43 -20.21 -32.52 16.69
CA LEU A 43 -21.50 -32.75 17.37
C LEU A 43 -21.77 -32.08 18.73
N GLY A 44 -22.75 -31.16 18.72
CA GLY A 44 -23.56 -30.79 19.88
C GLY A 44 -25.04 -30.73 19.50
N VAL A 45 -25.76 -31.81 19.80
CA VAL A 45 -27.21 -31.94 19.72
C VAL A 45 -27.86 -31.10 20.84
N GLY A 46 -28.96 -30.41 20.54
CA GLY A 46 -29.79 -29.75 21.55
C GLY A 46 -31.07 -29.17 20.96
N ALA A 47 -32.09 -30.00 20.77
CA ALA A 47 -33.45 -29.58 20.48
C ALA A 47 -34.29 -29.58 21.78
N VAL A 48 -34.98 -28.48 22.09
CA VAL A 48 -36.20 -28.50 22.92
C VAL A 48 -37.17 -27.44 22.40
N LEU A 49 -38.38 -27.91 22.05
CA LEU A 49 -39.57 -27.16 21.69
C LEU A 49 -40.27 -26.60 22.95
N ALA A 50 -40.91 -25.41 22.86
CA ALA A 50 -42.30 -25.20 23.30
C ALA A 50 -42.74 -23.72 23.20
N THR A 51 -43.99 -23.56 22.78
CA THR A 51 -44.77 -22.38 22.38
C THR A 51 -45.35 -21.55 23.53
N ALA A 52 -45.55 -20.26 23.32
CA ALA A 52 -46.76 -19.54 23.79
C ALA A 52 -46.98 -18.25 23.00
N ALA A 53 -48.09 -18.19 22.26
CA ALA A 53 -48.62 -16.99 21.64
C ALA A 53 -49.29 -16.11 22.72
N VAL A 54 -48.92 -14.83 22.77
CA VAL A 54 -49.72 -13.80 23.44
C VAL A 54 -49.93 -12.68 22.44
N VAL A 55 -51.17 -12.57 21.97
CA VAL A 55 -51.68 -11.43 21.20
C VAL A 55 -52.15 -10.38 22.20
N LEU A 56 -51.56 -9.19 22.16
CA LEU A 56 -52.13 -7.97 22.77
C LEU A 56 -51.78 -6.76 21.88
N PRO A 57 -52.78 -5.99 21.41
CA PRO A 57 -52.56 -4.82 20.56
C PRO A 57 -52.48 -3.56 21.43
N PHE A 58 -51.49 -2.67 21.23
CA PHE A 58 -51.71 -1.22 21.39
C PHE A 58 -50.52 -0.35 20.97
N ALA A 59 -50.88 0.71 20.22
CA ALA A 59 -50.23 2.00 20.05
C ALA A 59 -48.85 2.09 19.36
N LEU A 60 -48.90 2.65 18.14
CA LEU A 60 -47.80 3.34 17.49
C LEU A 60 -47.17 4.36 18.45
N ARG A 61 -45.87 4.21 18.69
CA ARG A 61 -44.99 5.33 19.05
C ARG A 61 -43.75 5.27 18.16
N SER A 62 -43.83 6.00 17.05
CA SER A 62 -42.65 6.41 16.30
C SER A 62 -41.83 7.35 17.17
N THR A 63 -40.78 6.84 17.81
CA THR A 63 -39.70 7.67 18.35
C THR A 63 -38.51 7.53 17.41
N SER A 64 -38.49 8.42 16.41
CA SER A 64 -37.30 8.71 15.62
C SER A 64 -36.32 9.54 16.47
N ALA A 65 -35.03 9.33 16.22
CA ALA A 65 -33.86 10.08 16.71
C ALA A 65 -33.52 9.84 18.20
N THR A 66 -32.28 9.48 18.56
CA THR A 66 -31.02 10.05 18.04
C THR A 66 -30.01 8.95 17.80
N ASP A 67 -29.74 8.65 16.53
CA ASP A 67 -28.50 7.99 16.16
C ASP A 67 -27.39 9.03 16.42
N SER A 68 -26.58 8.75 17.43
CA SER A 68 -25.43 9.59 17.77
C SER A 68 -24.52 9.58 16.55
N PRO A 69 -24.13 10.72 15.96
CA PRO A 69 -23.18 10.68 14.86
C PRO A 69 -21.91 10.02 15.41
N ALA A 70 -21.60 8.84 14.89
CA ALA A 70 -20.27 8.27 15.05
C ALA A 70 -19.27 9.37 14.69
N PRO A 71 -18.17 9.53 15.44
CA PRO A 71 -17.17 10.53 15.08
C PRO A 71 -16.78 10.26 13.63
N THR A 72 -17.09 11.22 12.75
CA THR A 72 -16.55 11.26 11.40
C THR A 72 -15.05 11.16 11.59
N ALA A 73 -14.49 9.99 11.26
CA ALA A 73 -13.06 9.83 11.24
C ALA A 73 -12.54 10.91 10.30
N SER A 74 -11.80 11.87 10.85
CA SER A 74 -11.13 12.86 10.02
C SER A 74 -10.37 12.11 8.93
N PRO A 75 -10.49 12.50 7.65
CA PRO A 75 -9.60 11.97 6.64
C PRO A 75 -8.15 12.16 7.14
N PRO A 76 -7.26 11.18 6.93
CA PRO A 76 -5.85 11.36 7.27
C PRO A 76 -5.29 12.59 6.56
N ALA A 77 -4.22 13.14 7.12
CA ALA A 77 -3.53 14.37 6.74
C ALA A 77 -3.92 14.91 5.35
N SER A 78 -4.61 16.05 5.35
CA SER A 78 -4.91 16.78 4.13
C SER A 78 -3.61 17.14 3.40
N ALA A 79 -3.53 16.71 2.15
CA ALA A 79 -3.05 17.49 1.01
C ALA A 79 -2.37 18.82 1.40
N GLY A 80 -1.05 18.82 1.59
CA GLY A 80 -0.25 20.03 1.80
C GLY A 80 0.48 20.14 3.14
N THR A 81 0.22 19.28 4.12
CA THR A 81 1.07 19.20 5.33
C THR A 81 1.76 17.84 5.41
N CYS A 82 3.09 17.84 5.38
CA CYS A 82 3.83 16.61 5.63
C CYS A 82 3.69 16.17 7.07
N VAL A 83 3.21 14.94 7.27
CA VAL A 83 3.21 14.27 8.55
C VAL A 83 4.28 13.18 8.48
N ALA A 84 5.33 13.32 9.29
CA ALA A 84 6.46 12.39 9.29
C ALA A 84 6.07 10.96 9.72
N LYS A 85 5.06 10.85 10.60
CA LYS A 85 4.49 9.57 11.02
C LYS A 85 2.98 9.59 10.82
N VAL A 86 2.53 8.96 9.76
CA VAL A 86 1.12 8.95 9.38
C VAL A 86 0.36 7.99 10.31
N PRO A 87 -0.71 8.44 11.00
CA PRO A 87 -1.52 7.55 11.82
C PRO A 87 -2.27 6.55 10.95
N ALA A 88 -2.50 5.35 11.48
CA ALA A 88 -3.32 4.36 10.80
C ALA A 88 -4.79 4.80 10.75
N ALA A 89 -5.41 4.70 9.58
CA ALA A 89 -6.82 4.99 9.36
C ALA A 89 -7.45 3.89 8.49
N VAL A 90 -8.79 3.83 8.46
CA VAL A 90 -9.51 2.87 7.61
C VAL A 90 -9.32 3.29 6.16
N LEU A 91 -8.88 2.37 5.29
CA LEU A 91 -8.70 2.67 3.87
C LEU A 91 -10.04 3.09 3.22
N PRO A 92 -9.99 3.97 2.19
CA PRO A 92 -11.14 4.20 1.34
C PRO A 92 -11.66 2.88 0.76
N SER A 93 -12.98 2.72 0.64
CA SER A 93 -13.60 1.44 0.25
C SER A 93 -13.15 0.92 -1.12
N TRP A 94 -12.70 1.80 -2.02
CA TRP A 94 -12.16 1.44 -3.33
C TRP A 94 -10.69 0.97 -3.28
N ALA A 95 -9.99 1.20 -2.17
CA ALA A 95 -8.59 0.85 -1.96
C ALA A 95 -8.39 -0.41 -1.08
N THR A 96 -9.46 -1.16 -0.80
CA THR A 96 -9.42 -2.34 0.09
C THR A 96 -9.18 -3.66 -0.65
N ALA A 97 -9.10 -3.64 -1.98
CA ALA A 97 -8.86 -4.85 -2.77
C ALA A 97 -7.54 -5.53 -2.37
N GLY A 98 -7.58 -6.85 -2.15
CA GLY A 98 -6.43 -7.64 -1.72
C GLY A 98 -6.22 -7.73 -0.20
N PHE A 99 -6.95 -6.95 0.61
CA PHE A 99 -6.98 -7.09 2.06
C PHE A 99 -8.02 -8.14 2.48
N THR A 100 -7.71 -8.92 3.53
CA THR A 100 -8.67 -9.89 4.11
C THR A 100 -9.63 -9.23 5.09
N ASP A 101 -9.17 -8.20 5.80
CA ASP A 101 -10.03 -7.35 6.63
C ASP A 101 -10.89 -6.46 5.71
N PRO A 102 -12.23 -6.42 5.88
CA PRO A 102 -13.09 -5.52 5.10
C PRO A 102 -12.89 -4.04 5.43
N HIS A 103 -12.30 -3.70 6.58
CA HIS A 103 -12.03 -2.33 7.02
C HIS A 103 -10.57 -2.18 7.49
N PRO A 104 -9.59 -2.45 6.61
CA PRO A 104 -8.18 -2.48 6.97
C PRO A 104 -7.74 -1.11 7.52
N ARG A 105 -7.13 -1.12 8.71
CA ARG A 105 -6.54 0.06 9.34
C ARG A 105 -5.04 0.07 9.14
N ILE A 106 -4.55 1.00 8.32
CA ILE A 106 -3.14 1.11 7.95
C ILE A 106 -2.78 2.58 7.69
N PRO A 107 -1.53 3.02 7.89
CA PRO A 107 -1.10 4.37 7.51
C PRO A 107 -1.24 4.59 6.00
N TYR A 108 -1.88 5.69 5.61
CA TYR A 108 -1.98 6.07 4.20
C TYR A 108 -2.11 7.58 4.02
N VAL A 109 -1.68 8.07 2.86
CA VAL A 109 -1.92 9.45 2.41
C VAL A 109 -2.81 9.39 1.16
N LEU A 110 -3.91 10.13 1.19
CA LEU A 110 -4.81 10.28 0.04
C LEU A 110 -4.30 11.45 -0.83
N GLY A 111 -4.29 11.26 -2.15
CA GLY A 111 -4.02 12.33 -3.10
C GLY A 111 -5.00 13.50 -2.97
N ASP A 112 -4.56 14.69 -3.36
CA ASP A 112 -5.30 15.93 -3.23
C ASP A 112 -6.61 15.91 -4.04
N ARG A 113 -6.60 15.29 -5.22
CA ARG A 113 -7.81 15.02 -6.02
C ARG A 113 -8.54 13.75 -5.58
N GLY A 114 -7.92 12.95 -4.72
CA GLY A 114 -8.46 11.71 -4.20
C GLY A 114 -8.46 10.57 -5.22
N ASP A 115 -7.66 10.68 -6.29
CA ASP A 115 -7.61 9.70 -7.38
C ASP A 115 -6.63 8.56 -7.11
N ILE A 116 -5.78 8.71 -6.08
CA ILE A 116 -4.80 7.69 -5.68
C ILE A 116 -4.57 7.74 -4.18
N VAL A 117 -4.23 6.58 -3.61
CA VAL A 117 -3.77 6.47 -2.22
C VAL A 117 -2.37 5.88 -2.17
N ALA A 118 -1.52 6.45 -1.33
CA ALA A 118 -0.22 5.91 -0.95
C ALA A 118 -0.37 5.18 0.38
N ILE A 119 -0.47 3.84 0.33
CA ILE A 119 -0.52 2.99 1.52
C ILE A 119 0.91 2.71 1.98
N LEU A 120 1.23 3.09 3.21
CA LEU A 120 2.59 3.07 3.74
C LEU A 120 2.78 1.77 4.55
N PHE A 121 3.33 0.75 3.89
CA PHE A 121 3.64 -0.53 4.56
C PHE A 121 4.83 -0.43 5.50
N ALA A 122 5.66 0.61 5.33
CA ALA A 122 6.72 0.97 6.24
C ALA A 122 6.53 2.40 6.74
N GLN A 123 6.66 2.59 8.04
CA GLN A 123 6.54 3.88 8.71
C GLN A 123 7.50 3.96 9.91
N PRO A 124 8.17 5.10 10.12
CA PRO A 124 8.25 6.25 9.20
C PRO A 124 9.09 5.93 7.95
N LEU A 125 9.03 6.79 6.93
CA LEU A 125 9.95 6.72 5.78
C LEU A 125 11.26 7.41 6.16
N TYR A 126 12.39 6.92 5.67
CA TYR A 126 13.73 7.41 6.04
C TYR A 126 14.58 7.80 4.83
N SER A 127 15.43 8.81 5.03
CA SER A 127 16.49 9.18 4.11
C SER A 127 17.79 9.44 4.88
N PRO A 128 18.87 8.66 4.63
CA PRO A 128 18.91 7.47 3.78
C PRO A 128 17.93 6.37 4.26
N PRO A 129 17.59 5.37 3.44
CA PRO A 129 16.71 4.27 3.86
C PRO A 129 17.27 3.55 5.09
N SER A 130 16.37 3.09 5.98
CA SER A 130 16.75 2.38 7.19
C SER A 130 17.25 0.96 6.89
N ASP A 131 18.20 0.48 7.69
CA ASP A 131 18.66 -0.92 7.64
C ASP A 131 17.57 -1.92 8.09
N ASP A 132 16.60 -1.46 8.89
CA ASP A 132 15.54 -2.31 9.45
C ASP A 132 14.36 -2.51 8.48
N HIS A 133 14.07 -1.53 7.62
CA HIS A 133 13.01 -1.61 6.63
C HIS A 133 13.23 -0.69 5.42
N SER A 134 12.73 -1.13 4.27
CA SER A 134 12.66 -0.29 3.07
C SER A 134 11.47 0.66 3.09
N ASN A 135 11.57 1.79 2.36
CA ASN A 135 10.49 2.77 2.18
C ASN A 135 9.37 2.22 1.27
N LYS A 136 8.68 1.18 1.73
CA LYS A 136 7.69 0.45 0.95
C LYS A 136 6.34 1.16 0.90
N ILE A 137 5.90 1.48 -0.31
CA ILE A 137 4.63 2.14 -0.59
C ILE A 137 3.83 1.31 -1.60
N LEU A 138 2.56 1.06 -1.30
CA LEU A 138 1.58 0.54 -2.26
C LEU A 138 0.72 1.70 -2.76
N TRP A 139 0.84 1.99 -4.05
CA TRP A 139 0.02 2.97 -4.74
C TRP A 139 -1.25 2.30 -5.27
N VAL A 140 -2.42 2.81 -4.91
CA VAL A 140 -3.69 2.31 -5.42
C VAL A 140 -4.45 3.46 -6.08
N SER A 141 -4.64 3.37 -7.40
CA SER A 141 -5.50 4.29 -8.15
C SER A 141 -6.96 3.97 -7.84
N ARG A 142 -7.80 5.00 -7.79
CA ARG A 142 -9.25 4.88 -7.65
C ARG A 142 -9.87 4.18 -8.84
N ASP A 143 -9.48 4.63 -10.03
CA ASP A 143 -9.96 4.07 -11.28
C ASP A 143 -9.01 2.98 -11.76
N ALA A 144 -9.55 2.05 -12.54
CA ALA A 144 -8.77 1.00 -13.18
C ALA A 144 -7.70 1.61 -14.09
N VAL A 145 -6.48 1.10 -13.97
CA VAL A 145 -5.34 1.53 -14.78
C VAL A 145 -5.08 0.48 -15.84
N ASP A 146 -4.87 0.90 -17.08
CA ASP A 146 -4.44 0.01 -18.15
C ASP A 146 -3.09 -0.62 -17.81
N LEU A 147 -2.94 -1.91 -18.11
CA LEU A 147 -1.71 -2.64 -17.83
C LEU A 147 -0.51 -1.99 -18.54
N GLY A 148 0.59 -1.84 -17.82
CA GLY A 148 1.86 -1.34 -18.37
C GLY A 148 2.02 0.18 -18.36
N GLN A 149 1.03 0.95 -17.91
CA GLN A 149 1.15 2.40 -17.72
C GLN A 149 2.08 2.70 -16.54
N THR A 150 3.26 3.28 -16.75
CA THR A 150 4.15 3.67 -15.65
C THR A 150 3.52 4.75 -14.77
N LEU A 151 3.68 4.63 -13.45
CA LEU A 151 3.45 5.74 -12.53
C LEU A 151 4.75 6.53 -12.41
N THR A 152 4.77 7.75 -12.90
CA THR A 152 5.88 8.70 -12.74
C THR A 152 5.61 9.59 -11.54
N ILE A 153 6.62 9.76 -10.69
CA ILE A 153 6.58 10.52 -9.45
C ILE A 153 7.66 11.60 -9.54
N THR A 154 7.25 12.85 -9.63
CA THR A 154 8.15 14.00 -9.51
C THR A 154 8.04 14.53 -8.09
N ALA A 155 9.11 14.41 -7.31
CA ALA A 155 9.17 14.81 -5.92
C ALA A 155 9.98 16.11 -5.76
N ARG A 156 9.43 17.07 -5.02
CA ARG A 156 10.09 18.32 -4.66
C ARG A 156 10.19 18.46 -3.15
N LEU A 157 11.38 18.75 -2.64
CA LEU A 157 11.58 19.05 -1.22
C LEU A 157 11.00 20.45 -0.92
N VAL A 158 10.15 20.54 0.11
CA VAL A 158 9.48 21.77 0.54
C VAL A 158 9.95 22.16 1.93
N GLY A 159 10.29 23.44 2.11
CA GLY A 159 10.62 24.01 3.42
C GLY A 159 11.98 23.56 3.99
N GLY A 160 12.84 22.95 3.18
CA GLY A 160 14.24 22.70 3.53
C GLY A 160 15.13 23.88 3.18
N ASP A 161 16.21 24.07 3.95
CA ASP A 161 17.24 25.09 3.69
C ASP A 161 18.15 24.72 2.50
N ASP A 162 18.12 23.45 2.08
CA ASP A 162 18.91 22.94 0.98
C ASP A 162 18.17 23.07 -0.36
N THR A 163 18.31 24.25 -0.96
CA THR A 163 17.79 24.52 -2.31
C THR A 163 18.62 23.88 -3.42
N SER A 164 19.71 23.17 -3.10
CA SER A 164 20.53 22.48 -4.11
C SER A 164 19.89 21.17 -4.57
N ILE A 165 18.95 20.64 -3.79
CA ILE A 165 18.17 19.45 -4.14
C ILE A 165 17.05 19.86 -5.10
N GLY A 166 17.29 19.63 -6.39
CA GLY A 166 16.29 19.82 -7.44
C GLY A 166 15.15 18.79 -7.36
N ASP A 167 14.23 18.87 -8.32
CA ASP A 167 13.15 17.89 -8.45
C ASP A 167 13.73 16.49 -8.73
N VAL A 168 13.19 15.48 -8.04
CA VAL A 168 13.63 14.08 -8.12
C VAL A 168 12.55 13.25 -8.77
N THR A 169 12.88 12.53 -9.85
CA THR A 169 11.94 11.61 -10.50
C THR A 169 12.13 10.18 -9.99
N ARG A 170 11.01 9.49 -9.73
CA ARG A 170 10.91 8.05 -9.50
C ARG A 170 9.84 7.47 -10.41
N GLU A 171 9.99 6.19 -10.74
CA GLU A 171 9.04 5.48 -11.58
C GLU A 171 8.64 4.16 -10.91
N VAL A 172 7.36 3.82 -11.02
CA VAL A 172 6.84 2.50 -10.68
C VAL A 172 6.39 1.85 -11.99
N SER A 173 7.24 0.94 -12.50
CA SER A 173 6.97 0.21 -13.73
C SER A 173 5.69 -0.62 -13.59
N GLY A 174 4.84 -0.58 -14.62
CA GLY A 174 3.54 -1.27 -14.61
C GLY A 174 2.42 -0.50 -13.90
N GLY A 175 2.72 0.65 -13.28
CA GLY A 175 1.73 1.61 -12.79
C GLY A 175 1.59 1.68 -11.29
N PRO A 176 0.53 2.35 -10.79
CA PRO A 176 0.20 2.33 -9.38
C PRO A 176 0.20 0.89 -8.85
N GLY A 177 1.09 0.62 -7.92
CA GLY A 177 1.34 -0.71 -7.39
C GLY A 177 2.37 -0.70 -6.26
N PRO A 178 2.86 -1.88 -5.82
CA PRO A 178 3.88 -1.96 -4.78
C PRO A 178 5.22 -1.44 -5.27
N SER A 179 5.89 -0.62 -4.46
CA SER A 179 7.17 0.00 -4.80
C SER A 179 8.01 0.28 -3.55
N ILE A 180 9.31 0.51 -3.77
CA ILE A 180 10.22 1.14 -2.80
C ILE A 180 10.54 2.52 -3.36
N ILE A 181 10.27 3.57 -2.57
CA ILE A 181 10.49 4.95 -3.00
C ILE A 181 11.49 5.57 -2.04
N ASP A 182 12.71 5.79 -2.53
CA ASP A 182 13.77 6.44 -1.75
C ASP A 182 14.01 7.85 -2.28
N LEU A 183 13.98 8.83 -1.39
CA LEU A 183 14.27 10.23 -1.67
C LEU A 183 15.61 10.63 -1.04
N PRO A 184 16.37 11.54 -1.66
CA PRO A 184 17.78 11.76 -1.34
C PRO A 184 18.05 12.52 -0.03
N ALA A 185 17.02 13.14 0.55
CA ALA A 185 17.14 13.86 1.80
C ALA A 185 15.91 13.71 2.71
N PRO A 186 16.08 13.84 4.03
CA PRO A 186 14.96 13.93 4.95
C PRO A 186 14.20 15.25 4.74
N GLY A 187 12.93 15.27 5.13
CA GLY A 187 12.08 16.45 5.08
C GLY A 187 10.73 16.19 4.43
N CYS A 188 10.06 17.29 4.11
CA CYS A 188 8.73 17.28 3.50
C CYS A 188 8.84 17.25 1.98
N TRP A 189 8.34 16.20 1.36
CA TRP A 189 8.36 16.06 -0.10
C TRP A 189 6.95 16.19 -0.66
N GLN A 190 6.75 17.19 -1.52
CA GLN A 190 5.56 17.30 -2.37
C GLN A 190 5.77 16.44 -3.61
N LEU A 191 4.87 15.51 -3.86
CA LEU A 191 4.89 14.61 -5.00
C LEU A 191 3.81 15.02 -5.99
N THR A 192 4.19 15.07 -7.26
CA THR A 192 3.28 15.07 -8.41
C THR A 192 3.34 13.69 -9.04
N LEU A 193 2.21 13.02 -9.10
CA LEU A 193 2.06 11.65 -9.56
C LEU A 193 1.35 11.69 -10.92
N THR A 194 1.86 10.99 -11.93
CA THR A 194 1.20 10.89 -13.23
C THR A 194 1.16 9.45 -13.70
N TRP A 195 0.00 8.98 -14.16
CA TRP A 195 -0.18 7.65 -14.75
C TRP A 195 -1.31 7.69 -15.79
N GLY A 196 -1.04 7.24 -17.02
CA GLY A 196 -1.97 7.42 -18.12
C GLY A 196 -2.39 8.88 -18.28
N THR A 197 -3.69 9.16 -18.20
CA THR A 197 -4.27 10.51 -18.25
C THR A 197 -4.53 11.14 -16.87
N HIS A 198 -4.17 10.44 -15.79
CA HIS A 198 -4.42 10.86 -14.41
C HIS A 198 -3.20 11.58 -13.80
N THR A 199 -3.47 12.56 -12.94
CA THR A 199 -2.43 13.32 -12.21
C THR A 199 -2.79 13.53 -10.73
N ASP A 200 -2.10 12.89 -9.81
CA ASP A 200 -2.14 13.09 -8.36
C ASP A 200 -1.27 14.23 -7.82
N THR A 201 -1.58 14.88 -6.71
CA THR A 201 -0.57 15.45 -5.81
C THR A 201 -0.74 14.92 -4.40
N LEU A 202 0.36 14.76 -3.65
CA LEU A 202 0.32 14.51 -2.21
C LEU A 202 1.67 14.85 -1.57
N ALA A 203 1.72 14.86 -0.24
CA ALA A 203 2.93 15.15 0.51
C ALA A 203 3.36 13.95 1.38
N LEU A 204 4.65 13.61 1.38
CA LEU A 204 5.25 12.56 2.22
C LEU A 204 6.38 13.13 3.07
N GLY A 205 6.41 12.76 4.35
CA GLY A 205 7.52 13.08 5.25
C GLY A 205 8.56 11.96 5.29
N TYR A 206 9.84 12.33 5.15
CA TYR A 206 10.99 11.45 5.37
C TYR A 206 11.75 11.92 6.60
N LEU A 207 12.05 11.01 7.53
CA LEU A 207 12.90 11.28 8.69
C LEU A 207 14.38 11.03 8.36
N PRO A 208 15.31 11.63 9.13
CA PRO A 208 16.72 11.24 9.08
C PRO A 208 16.89 9.76 9.44
N GLY A 209 17.58 9.02 8.57
CA GLY A 209 17.95 7.61 8.77
C GLY A 209 19.19 7.40 9.61
#